data_AF-A0A016WWI9-F1
#
_entry.id   AF-A0A016WWI9-F1
#
_cell.length_a   1.000
_cell.length_b   1.000
_cell.length_c   1.000
_cell.angle_alpha   90.00
_cell.angle_beta   90.00
_cell.angle_gamma   90.00
#
_symmetry.space_group_name_H-M   'P 1'
#
loop_
_entity.id
_entity.type
_entity.pdbx_description
1 polymer ?
#
loop_
_entity_poly.entity_id
_entity_poly.type
_entity_poly.pdbx_seq_one_letter_code
_entity_poly.pdbx_strand_id
1 'polypeptide(L)'
;MVRIEDSNSTERRGSPSEVFSQEINDAHRKRKDQSGCNRSVAIVCAILATVFLLSTIALAIIIGVKYSKDNELLEDAVNRPQDDSPHRIQWPMPSGSLYAHFKKAAVASDHGLCSEIGRDVLIDGGNAVESMIATLLCIGVVNPQSSGLGGGFIMTLYNASTGRCQTINARESAPLGATEDMFVNDTTQSVYGYRSIATPSELHGFWTVFKKFGSGKVKWARLFEPSINLALHGFPVSSNLAMQLSDKESLIQAEPTMKEIFVDRATGRVYEEGDIMKRERYGFTLQLIANATDPVELFYKGGMAQTIAGEITENGGYVDQKDLAGYETLIDEIPLIATGLPGDLEMCGPPPPSSFVITQSIIAVMAEFYRGGKIDLNDPLVYHRLIEAEKFAYAQRTKLGDVRFVESAKALVANMSTPKYTKWIASMIKDTAQPQEYYLGGDTSQVGPMDVICSDWRTRAARHAHLCLNSNGINPIICDLFVPNTVRTEQLSVTGYPSAPISLSEPIRELGYTSFSLTMIHTPYLRVTRRLSSRRCSWLAIDIYRRRSCCQRHKTLQGVLQQPWAFVAY
;
A
#
# COMPACT_ATOMS: atom_id res chain seq x y z
N MET A 1 -99.67 55.19 -18.97
CA MET A 1 -101.07 55.66 -19.02
C MET A 1 -101.92 54.60 -18.32
N VAL A 2 -102.70 54.99 -17.28
CA VAL A 2 -103.80 54.21 -16.63
C VAL A 2 -103.33 53.00 -15.79
N ARG A 3 -103.80 52.62 -14.58
CA ARG A 3 -104.66 53.05 -13.46
C ARG A 3 -104.31 52.08 -12.28
N ILE A 4 -104.20 52.51 -11.02
CA ILE A 4 -105.21 52.41 -9.91
C ILE A 4 -105.65 50.96 -9.59
N GLU A 5 -105.32 50.45 -8.38
CA GLU A 5 -106.20 49.90 -7.29
C GLU A 5 -105.81 48.41 -7.07
N ASP A 6 -105.89 47.75 -5.92
CA ASP A 6 -106.27 48.10 -4.56
C ASP A 6 -105.76 46.98 -3.60
N SER A 7 -105.92 47.27 -2.32
CA SER A 7 -105.64 46.50 -1.10
C SER A 7 -106.50 45.24 -0.84
N ASN A 8 -106.09 44.49 0.19
CA ASN A 8 -106.79 43.44 0.99
C ASN A 8 -106.79 42.00 0.48
N SER A 9 -106.70 40.94 1.29
CA SER A 9 -106.36 40.73 2.71
C SER A 9 -106.34 39.20 2.94
N THR A 10 -105.38 38.70 3.74
CA THR A 10 -105.44 37.50 4.61
C THR A 10 -105.83 36.12 4.03
N GLU A 11 -104.89 35.16 4.00
CA GLU A 11 -104.79 34.11 5.04
C GLU A 11 -103.50 33.26 4.97
N ARG A 12 -102.91 33.10 6.17
CA ARG A 12 -102.14 31.97 6.74
C ARG A 12 -100.92 31.37 6.03
N ARG A 13 -99.79 31.53 6.75
CA ARG A 13 -98.51 30.81 6.62
C ARG A 13 -98.69 29.28 6.60
N GLY A 14 -98.26 28.65 5.51
CA GLY A 14 -97.78 27.27 5.51
C GLY A 14 -96.37 27.18 6.11
N SER A 15 -96.10 26.09 6.82
CA SER A 15 -94.88 25.83 7.60
C SER A 15 -93.62 25.71 6.71
N PRO A 16 -92.40 26.05 7.22
CA PRO A 16 -91.11 25.91 6.52
C PRO A 16 -90.70 24.48 6.09
N SER A 17 -91.58 23.49 6.23
CA SER A 17 -91.29 22.07 6.04
C SER A 17 -91.50 21.54 4.62
N GLU A 18 -92.04 22.32 3.68
CA GLU A 18 -92.40 21.81 2.34
C GLU A 18 -91.42 22.19 1.21
N VAL A 19 -90.53 23.17 1.43
CA VAL A 19 -89.53 23.56 0.42
C VAL A 19 -88.28 22.67 0.47
N PHE A 20 -88.03 21.98 1.59
CA PHE A 20 -86.87 21.09 1.75
C PHE A 20 -87.07 19.67 1.18
N SER A 21 -88.28 19.30 0.80
CA SER A 21 -88.60 17.91 0.41
C SER A 21 -88.45 17.63 -1.09
N GLN A 22 -88.42 18.66 -1.94
CA GLN A 22 -88.27 18.46 -3.40
C GLN A 22 -86.80 18.38 -3.85
N GLU A 23 -85.88 19.13 -3.24
CA GLU A 23 -84.44 19.06 -3.59
C GLU A 23 -83.77 17.75 -3.13
N ILE A 24 -84.27 17.10 -2.07
CA ILE A 24 -83.73 15.83 -1.58
C ILE A 24 -84.14 14.66 -2.49
N ASN A 25 -85.34 14.71 -3.08
CA ASN A 25 -85.85 13.60 -3.89
C ASN A 25 -85.19 13.49 -5.27
N ASP A 26 -84.76 14.60 -5.86
CA ASP A 26 -83.99 14.58 -7.13
C ASP A 26 -82.53 14.14 -6.93
N ALA A 27 -81.93 14.46 -5.77
CA ALA A 27 -80.60 13.95 -5.40
C ALA A 27 -80.62 12.42 -5.14
N HIS A 28 -81.72 11.89 -4.61
CA HIS A 28 -81.87 10.45 -4.39
C HIS A 28 -82.13 9.65 -5.67
N ARG A 29 -82.74 10.25 -6.71
CA ARG A 29 -82.98 9.55 -7.97
C ARG A 29 -81.71 9.39 -8.82
N LYS A 30 -80.74 10.32 -8.72
CA LYS A 30 -79.42 10.19 -9.37
C LYS A 30 -78.44 9.25 -8.64
N ARG A 31 -78.59 9.01 -7.33
CA ARG A 31 -77.72 8.07 -6.58
C ARG A 31 -78.07 6.60 -6.77
N LYS A 32 -79.26 6.27 -7.28
CA LYS A 32 -79.72 4.87 -7.39
C LYS A 32 -79.18 4.11 -8.61
N ASP A 33 -78.56 4.80 -9.57
CA ASP A 33 -77.91 4.19 -10.75
C ASP A 33 -76.39 3.99 -10.61
N GLN A 34 -75.80 4.30 -9.45
CA GLN A 34 -74.35 4.13 -9.21
C GLN A 34 -74.00 3.06 -8.16
N SER A 35 -74.93 2.19 -7.78
CA SER A 35 -74.67 1.10 -6.83
C SER A 35 -74.07 -0.16 -7.45
N GLY A 36 -73.74 -0.15 -8.75
CA GLY A 36 -73.11 -1.29 -9.44
C GLY A 36 -71.59 -1.34 -9.37
N CYS A 37 -70.91 -0.28 -8.94
CA CYS A 37 -69.45 -0.14 -9.05
C CYS A 37 -68.73 0.08 -7.70
N ASN A 38 -69.20 -0.54 -6.62
CA ASN A 38 -68.53 -0.46 -5.31
C ASN A 38 -68.13 -1.82 -4.72
N ARG A 39 -68.68 -2.94 -5.22
CA ARG A 39 -68.24 -4.27 -4.79
C ARG A 39 -66.86 -4.63 -5.34
N SER A 40 -66.59 -4.36 -6.61
CA SER A 40 -65.32 -4.72 -7.24
C SER A 40 -64.14 -3.96 -6.63
N VAL A 41 -64.31 -2.66 -6.35
CA VAL A 41 -63.27 -1.83 -5.71
C VAL A 41 -63.04 -2.26 -4.26
N ALA A 42 -64.10 -2.53 -3.49
CA ALA A 42 -63.97 -3.04 -2.12
C ALA A 42 -63.29 -4.42 -2.07
N ILE A 43 -63.58 -5.30 -3.03
CA ILE A 43 -62.93 -6.62 -3.15
C ILE A 43 -61.44 -6.45 -3.48
N VAL A 44 -61.09 -5.57 -4.42
CA VAL A 44 -59.67 -5.31 -4.78
C VAL A 44 -58.91 -4.70 -3.60
N CYS A 45 -59.49 -3.73 -2.88
CA CYS A 45 -58.87 -3.15 -1.69
C CYS A 45 -58.71 -4.19 -0.56
N ALA A 46 -59.69 -5.07 -0.35
CA ALA A 46 -59.58 -6.15 0.62
C ALA A 46 -58.48 -7.15 0.24
N ILE A 47 -58.37 -7.51 -1.04
CA ILE A 47 -57.31 -8.39 -1.54
C ILE A 47 -55.94 -7.73 -1.32
N LEU A 48 -55.76 -6.46 -1.71
CA LEU A 48 -54.50 -5.74 -1.52
C LEU A 48 -54.12 -5.62 -0.03
N ALA A 49 -55.09 -5.35 0.85
CA ALA A 49 -54.85 -5.31 2.29
C ALA A 49 -54.43 -6.68 2.84
N THR A 50 -55.06 -7.77 2.38
CA THR A 50 -54.66 -9.12 2.79
C THR A 50 -53.28 -9.51 2.27
N VAL A 51 -52.92 -9.16 1.02
CA VAL A 51 -51.59 -9.40 0.46
C VAL A 51 -50.53 -8.61 1.22
N PHE A 52 -50.82 -7.35 1.56
CA PHE A 52 -49.91 -6.53 2.35
C PHE A 52 -49.71 -7.13 3.74
N LEU A 53 -50.78 -7.52 4.44
CA LEU A 53 -50.69 -8.15 5.75
C LEU A 53 -49.88 -9.46 5.70
N LEU A 54 -50.15 -10.32 4.73
CA LEU A 54 -49.41 -11.57 4.54
C LEU A 54 -47.92 -11.32 4.22
N SER A 55 -47.61 -10.29 3.42
CA SER A 55 -46.23 -9.92 3.10
C SER A 55 -45.49 -9.39 4.34
N THR A 56 -46.15 -8.63 5.20
CA THR A 56 -45.55 -8.13 6.45
C THR A 56 -45.32 -9.26 7.46
N ILE A 57 -46.23 -10.22 7.55
CA ILE A 57 -46.08 -11.41 8.41
C ILE A 57 -44.94 -12.29 7.88
N ALA A 58 -44.87 -12.51 6.58
CA ALA A 58 -43.77 -13.27 5.96
C ALA A 58 -42.41 -12.59 6.21
N LEU A 59 -42.33 -11.27 6.08
CA LEU A 59 -41.10 -10.52 6.37
C LEU A 59 -40.71 -10.60 7.84
N ALA A 60 -41.68 -10.49 8.77
CA ALA A 60 -41.44 -10.64 10.19
C ALA A 60 -40.94 -12.06 10.55
N ILE A 61 -41.49 -13.10 9.91
CA ILE A 61 -41.03 -14.49 10.08
C ILE A 61 -39.60 -14.64 9.53
N ILE A 62 -39.29 -14.11 8.35
CA ILE A 62 -37.94 -14.18 7.76
C ILE A 62 -36.91 -13.47 8.66
N ILE A 63 -37.25 -12.28 9.17
CA ILE A 63 -36.39 -11.54 10.09
C ILE A 63 -36.24 -12.30 11.41
N GLY A 64 -37.33 -12.84 11.97
CA GLY A 64 -37.29 -13.63 13.21
C GLY A 64 -36.47 -14.91 13.08
N VAL A 65 -36.59 -15.63 11.96
CA VAL A 65 -35.77 -16.83 11.67
C VAL A 65 -34.31 -16.45 11.48
N LYS A 66 -34.01 -15.34 10.78
CA LYS A 66 -32.63 -14.84 10.64
C LYS A 66 -32.04 -14.47 12.00
N TYR A 67 -32.79 -13.74 12.83
CA TYR A 67 -32.35 -13.32 14.15
C TYR A 67 -32.15 -14.51 15.10
N SER A 68 -33.05 -15.49 15.05
CA SER A 68 -32.90 -16.75 15.81
C SER A 68 -31.64 -17.50 15.38
N LYS A 69 -31.38 -17.59 14.08
CA LYS A 69 -30.21 -18.29 13.53
C LYS A 69 -28.89 -17.57 13.84
N ASP A 70 -28.90 -16.24 13.78
CA ASP A 70 -27.76 -15.40 14.15
C ASP A 70 -27.49 -15.51 15.67
N ASN A 71 -28.53 -15.63 16.49
CA ASN A 71 -28.40 -15.81 17.94
C ASN A 71 -27.95 -17.23 18.33
N GLU A 72 -28.41 -18.26 17.61
CA GLU A 72 -27.93 -19.65 17.75
C GLU A 72 -26.45 -19.77 17.37
N LEU A 73 -26.01 -19.07 16.31
CA LEU A 73 -24.60 -18.99 15.91
C LEU A 73 -23.74 -18.24 16.94
N LEU A 74 -24.31 -17.24 17.62
CA LEU A 74 -23.65 -16.52 18.71
C LEU A 74 -23.55 -17.38 19.98
N GLU A 75 -24.61 -18.10 20.35
CA GLU A 75 -24.59 -19.04 21.48
C GLU A 75 -23.63 -20.22 21.22
N ASP A 76 -23.57 -20.75 19.98
CA ASP A 76 -22.59 -21.77 19.58
C ASP A 76 -21.16 -21.21 19.50
N ALA A 77 -20.96 -19.91 19.30
CA ALA A 77 -19.64 -19.28 19.37
C ALA A 77 -19.19 -19.06 20.83
N VAL A 78 -20.13 -18.77 21.73
CA VAL A 78 -19.88 -18.52 23.16
C VAL A 78 -19.76 -19.81 23.97
N ASN A 79 -20.47 -20.88 23.60
CA ASN A 79 -20.50 -22.15 24.33
C ASN A 79 -19.56 -23.23 23.76
N ARG A 80 -18.65 -22.89 22.83
CA ARG A 80 -17.60 -23.84 22.42
C ARG A 80 -16.72 -24.16 23.62
N PRO A 81 -16.48 -25.45 23.93
CA PRO A 81 -15.42 -25.84 24.85
C PRO A 81 -14.12 -25.17 24.39
N GLN A 82 -13.49 -24.43 25.30
CA GLN A 82 -12.21 -23.79 25.04
C GLN A 82 -11.19 -24.91 24.82
N ASP A 83 -10.85 -25.16 23.56
CA ASP A 83 -9.80 -26.08 23.18
C ASP A 83 -8.47 -25.39 23.49
N ASP A 84 -7.84 -25.78 24.60
CA ASP A 84 -6.51 -25.31 25.04
C ASP A 84 -5.37 -25.76 24.10
N SER A 85 -5.68 -26.32 22.92
CA SER A 85 -4.69 -26.52 21.88
C SER A 85 -4.32 -25.16 21.26
N PRO A 86 -3.02 -24.86 21.04
CA PRO A 86 -2.62 -23.61 20.40
C PRO A 86 -3.30 -23.56 19.03
N HIS A 87 -4.27 -22.66 18.87
CA HIS A 87 -4.95 -22.38 17.62
C HIS A 87 -3.91 -21.85 16.64
N ARG A 88 -3.19 -22.77 15.99
CA ARG A 88 -2.29 -22.45 14.89
C ARG A 88 -3.18 -21.90 13.78
N ILE A 89 -3.12 -20.60 13.61
CA ILE A 89 -3.86 -19.89 12.59
C ILE A 89 -3.48 -20.50 11.25
N GLN A 90 -4.47 -21.13 10.62
CA GLN A 90 -4.28 -21.69 9.30
C GLN A 90 -4.33 -20.53 8.31
N TRP A 91 -3.16 -19.98 8.02
CA TRP A 91 -2.99 -19.04 6.94
C TRP A 91 -3.50 -19.67 5.64
N PRO A 92 -4.27 -18.93 4.83
CA PRO A 92 -4.69 -19.45 3.54
C PRO A 92 -3.44 -19.81 2.74
N MET A 93 -3.41 -21.02 2.21
CA MET A 93 -2.34 -21.43 1.30
C MET A 93 -2.27 -20.43 0.15
N PRO A 94 -1.07 -20.05 -0.33
CA PRO A 94 -0.93 -19.27 -1.56
C PRO A 94 -1.80 -19.93 -2.63
N SER A 95 -2.55 -19.13 -3.40
CA SER A 95 -3.40 -19.69 -4.44
C SER A 95 -2.56 -20.63 -5.30
N GLY A 96 -2.99 -21.88 -5.47
CA GLY A 96 -2.24 -22.90 -6.24
C GLY A 96 -2.14 -22.61 -7.74
N SER A 97 -2.48 -21.39 -8.17
CA SER A 97 -2.33 -20.93 -9.54
C SER A 97 -0.85 -20.66 -9.79
N LEU A 98 -0.16 -21.64 -10.37
CA LEU A 98 1.24 -21.53 -10.81
C LEU A 98 1.50 -20.30 -11.71
N TYR A 99 0.44 -19.74 -12.33
CA TYR A 99 0.48 -18.63 -13.27
C TYR A 99 -0.35 -17.41 -12.84
N ALA A 100 -1.07 -17.49 -11.71
CA ALA A 100 -1.96 -16.44 -11.21
C ALA A 100 -2.86 -15.84 -12.32
N HIS A 101 -3.53 -16.68 -13.12
CA HIS A 101 -4.45 -16.18 -14.16
C HIS A 101 -5.72 -15.60 -13.55
N PHE A 102 -5.79 -14.27 -13.45
CA PHE A 102 -6.98 -13.56 -12.99
C PHE A 102 -7.81 -13.04 -14.17
N LYS A 103 -9.14 -13.02 -14.02
CA LYS A 103 -10.05 -12.55 -15.07
C LYS A 103 -10.08 -11.02 -15.22
N LYS A 104 -9.75 -10.27 -14.16
CA LYS A 104 -9.90 -8.81 -14.11
C LYS A 104 -8.69 -8.09 -13.52
N ALA A 105 -8.29 -8.44 -12.31
CA ALA A 105 -7.20 -7.79 -11.60
C ALA A 105 -6.55 -8.73 -10.58
N ALA A 106 -5.39 -8.34 -10.07
CA ALA A 106 -4.60 -9.05 -9.08
C ALA A 106 -4.03 -8.05 -8.08
N VAL A 107 -3.85 -8.49 -6.84
CA VAL A 107 -3.10 -7.77 -5.81
C VAL A 107 -2.11 -8.75 -5.20
N ALA A 108 -0.86 -8.35 -5.09
CA ALA A 108 0.19 -9.12 -4.44
C ALA A 108 0.90 -8.22 -3.44
N SER A 109 0.99 -8.69 -2.20
CA SER A 109 1.70 -8.03 -1.10
C SER A 109 2.40 -9.07 -0.23
N ASP A 110 3.26 -8.59 0.64
CA ASP A 110 4.00 -9.30 1.68
C ASP A 110 3.13 -9.90 2.79
N HIS A 111 1.84 -9.51 2.86
CA HIS A 111 0.88 -10.09 3.78
C HIS A 111 -0.43 -10.48 3.09
N GLY A 112 -0.92 -11.71 3.33
CA GLY A 112 -2.12 -12.26 2.71
C GLY A 112 -3.38 -11.42 2.98
N LEU A 113 -3.63 -11.05 4.25
CA LEU A 113 -4.77 -10.19 4.62
C LEU A 113 -4.76 -8.85 3.86
N CYS A 114 -3.58 -8.27 3.60
CA CYS A 114 -3.47 -6.98 2.94
C CYS A 114 -3.64 -7.08 1.42
N SER A 115 -3.32 -8.22 0.82
CA SER A 115 -3.70 -8.53 -0.56
C SER A 115 -5.21 -8.67 -0.71
N GLU A 116 -5.89 -9.28 0.27
CA GLU A 116 -7.35 -9.39 0.27
C GLU A 116 -8.03 -8.02 0.43
N ILE A 117 -7.52 -7.17 1.33
CA ILE A 117 -8.02 -5.80 1.50
C ILE A 117 -7.88 -4.99 0.21
N GLY A 118 -6.73 -5.06 -0.48
CA GLY A 118 -6.55 -4.40 -1.77
C GLY A 118 -7.51 -4.94 -2.84
N ARG A 119 -7.66 -6.28 -2.92
CA ARG A 119 -8.63 -6.93 -3.80
C ARG A 119 -10.05 -6.41 -3.55
N ASP A 120 -10.44 -6.27 -2.30
CA ASP A 120 -11.80 -5.84 -1.94
C ASP A 120 -12.05 -4.38 -2.39
N VAL A 121 -11.04 -3.51 -2.33
CA VAL A 121 -11.12 -2.16 -2.92
C VAL A 121 -11.31 -2.20 -4.44
N LEU A 122 -10.66 -3.13 -5.15
CA LEU A 122 -10.90 -3.32 -6.59
C LEU A 122 -12.32 -3.87 -6.87
N ILE A 123 -12.86 -4.71 -5.98
CA ILE A 123 -14.25 -5.20 -6.06
C ILE A 123 -15.25 -4.06 -5.85
N ASP A 124 -14.95 -3.15 -4.91
CA ASP A 124 -15.74 -1.93 -4.64
C ASP A 124 -15.69 -0.93 -5.82
N GLY A 125 -14.89 -1.22 -6.85
CA GLY A 125 -14.79 -0.45 -8.08
C GLY A 125 -13.64 0.55 -8.11
N GLY A 126 -12.77 0.53 -7.09
CA GLY A 126 -11.52 1.28 -7.07
C GLY A 126 -10.54 0.82 -8.14
N ASN A 127 -9.50 1.61 -8.37
CA ASN A 127 -8.41 1.24 -9.27
C ASN A 127 -7.17 0.77 -8.49
N ALA A 128 -6.08 0.47 -9.21
CA ALA A 128 -4.82 0.01 -8.62
C ALA A 128 -4.23 0.99 -7.59
N VAL A 129 -4.49 2.30 -7.71
CA VAL A 129 -3.99 3.31 -6.76
C VAL A 129 -4.74 3.23 -5.44
N GLU A 130 -6.07 3.20 -5.46
CA GLU A 130 -6.89 3.03 -4.26
C GLU A 130 -6.61 1.67 -3.59
N SER A 131 -6.46 0.61 -4.38
CA SER A 131 -6.07 -0.71 -3.90
C SER A 131 -4.71 -0.69 -3.21
N MET A 132 -3.70 -0.03 -3.79
CA MET A 132 -2.37 0.09 -3.22
C MET A 132 -2.41 0.81 -1.88
N ILE A 133 -3.13 1.94 -1.76
CA ILE A 133 -3.25 2.69 -0.51
C ILE A 133 -3.83 1.81 0.60
N ALA A 134 -4.95 1.11 0.34
CA ALA A 134 -5.57 0.25 1.34
C ALA A 134 -4.65 -0.93 1.74
N THR A 135 -3.94 -1.52 0.77
CA THR A 135 -2.95 -2.57 1.04
C THR A 135 -1.81 -2.04 1.92
N LEU A 136 -1.22 -0.89 1.60
CA LEU A 136 -0.10 -0.31 2.37
C LEU A 136 -0.52 0.15 3.76
N LEU A 137 -1.73 0.70 3.92
CA LEU A 137 -2.29 0.99 5.25
C LEU A 137 -2.41 -0.29 6.09
N CYS A 138 -2.79 -1.41 5.48
CA CYS A 138 -2.85 -2.70 6.17
C CYS A 138 -1.46 -3.21 6.53
N ILE A 139 -0.48 -3.12 5.62
CA ILE A 139 0.92 -3.50 5.90
C ILE A 139 1.47 -2.67 7.06
N GLY A 140 1.20 -1.37 7.09
CA GLY A 140 1.60 -0.51 8.19
C GLY A 140 0.98 -0.90 9.54
N VAL A 141 -0.14 -1.63 9.56
CA VAL A 141 -0.72 -2.22 10.78
C VAL A 141 -0.05 -3.54 11.13
N VAL A 142 -0.01 -4.49 10.19
CA VAL A 142 0.30 -5.91 10.45
C VAL A 142 1.79 -6.27 10.32
N ASN A 143 2.55 -5.47 9.59
CA ASN A 143 4.00 -5.56 9.43
C ASN A 143 4.65 -4.22 9.81
N PRO A 144 4.51 -3.75 11.06
CA PRO A 144 5.04 -2.46 11.49
C PRO A 144 6.55 -2.36 11.24
N GLN A 145 7.29 -3.45 11.37
CA GLN A 145 8.72 -3.52 11.05
C GLN A 145 9.08 -3.18 9.59
N SER A 146 8.11 -3.10 8.68
CA SER A 146 8.36 -2.97 7.23
C SER A 146 7.83 -1.68 6.62
N SER A 147 6.68 -1.17 7.08
CA SER A 147 6.13 0.10 6.60
C SER A 147 5.29 0.78 7.69
N GLY A 148 4.96 2.06 7.47
CA GLY A 148 4.11 2.83 8.36
C GLY A 148 4.15 4.32 8.01
N LEU A 149 3.17 5.07 8.54
CA LEU A 149 2.96 6.48 8.20
C LEU A 149 4.16 7.40 8.48
N GLY A 150 5.08 6.97 9.33
CA GLY A 150 6.35 7.65 9.64
C GLY A 150 7.44 7.46 8.58
N GLY A 151 7.23 6.62 7.57
CA GLY A 151 8.15 6.38 6.46
C GLY A 151 7.72 7.06 5.16
N GLY A 152 8.12 6.46 4.04
CA GLY A 152 7.84 6.92 2.67
C GLY A 152 7.83 5.76 1.67
N PHE A 153 7.45 6.06 0.43
CA PHE A 153 7.42 5.08 -0.67
C PHE A 153 7.82 5.67 -2.02
N ILE A 154 8.21 4.79 -2.93
CA ILE A 154 8.36 5.12 -4.34
C ILE A 154 7.45 4.18 -5.13
N MET A 155 6.63 4.76 -6.01
CA MET A 155 5.63 4.05 -6.80
C MET A 155 5.97 4.20 -8.29
N THR A 156 5.90 3.08 -9.02
CA THR A 156 5.85 3.10 -10.48
C THR A 156 4.40 2.85 -10.91
N LEU A 157 3.83 3.80 -11.63
CA LEU A 157 2.46 3.77 -12.11
C LEU A 157 2.45 3.66 -13.63
N TYR A 158 1.84 2.59 -14.14
CA TYR A 158 1.57 2.46 -15.57
C TYR A 158 0.08 2.68 -15.83
N ASN A 159 -0.24 3.64 -16.70
CA ASN A 159 -1.60 3.86 -17.15
C ASN A 159 -1.79 3.25 -18.54
N ALA A 160 -2.42 2.07 -18.58
CA ALA A 160 -2.67 1.34 -19.82
C ALA A 160 -3.55 2.11 -20.83
N SER A 161 -4.42 3.01 -20.36
CA SER A 161 -5.29 3.80 -21.26
C SER A 161 -4.54 4.88 -22.02
N THR A 162 -3.48 5.44 -21.42
CA THR A 162 -2.64 6.47 -22.03
C THR A 162 -1.30 5.93 -22.53
N GLY A 163 -0.95 4.69 -22.18
CA GLY A 163 0.35 4.08 -22.45
C GLY A 163 1.50 4.75 -21.71
N ARG A 164 1.22 5.53 -20.65
CA ARG A 164 2.23 6.31 -19.93
C ARG A 164 2.69 5.59 -18.68
N CYS A 165 4.00 5.61 -18.47
CA CYS A 165 4.60 5.29 -17.19
C CYS A 165 5.00 6.58 -16.46
N GLN A 166 4.72 6.66 -15.17
CA GLN A 166 5.07 7.76 -14.30
C GLN A 166 5.64 7.18 -13.01
N THR A 167 6.52 7.91 -12.34
CA THR A 167 6.99 7.53 -11.00
C THR A 167 6.63 8.58 -9.98
N ILE A 168 6.22 8.13 -8.80
CA ILE A 168 5.87 8.98 -7.68
C ILE A 168 6.90 8.71 -6.60
N ASN A 169 7.61 9.76 -6.23
CA ASN A 169 8.63 9.73 -5.21
C ASN A 169 8.08 10.45 -3.97
N ALA A 170 7.51 9.64 -3.06
CA ALA A 170 7.14 10.03 -1.71
C ALA A 170 8.20 9.50 -0.73
N ARG A 171 9.48 9.66 -1.06
CA ARG A 171 10.61 9.37 -0.17
C ARG A 171 10.69 10.44 0.91
N GLU A 172 11.16 10.04 2.08
CA GLU A 172 11.46 10.93 3.19
C GLU A 172 12.54 11.96 2.79
N SER A 173 12.41 13.20 3.25
CA SER A 173 13.43 14.24 3.07
C SER A 173 14.25 14.43 4.34
N ALA A 174 15.55 14.71 4.20
CA ALA A 174 16.34 15.15 5.34
C ALA A 174 15.76 16.45 5.92
N PRO A 175 15.73 16.62 7.26
CA PRO A 175 15.30 17.85 7.88
C PRO A 175 16.25 19.01 7.53
N LEU A 176 15.74 20.24 7.52
CA LEU A 176 16.50 21.46 7.24
C LEU A 176 17.67 21.67 8.22
N GLY A 177 17.58 21.11 9.43
CA GLY A 177 18.65 21.12 10.43
C GLY A 177 19.75 20.07 10.22
N ALA A 178 19.65 19.19 9.22
CA ALA A 178 20.67 18.18 8.95
C ALA A 178 21.96 18.80 8.39
N THR A 179 23.11 18.27 8.82
CA THR A 179 24.44 18.68 8.31
C THR A 179 25.20 17.47 7.78
N GLU A 180 26.17 17.72 6.89
CA GLU A 180 27.00 16.68 6.27
C GLU A 180 27.74 15.82 7.31
N ASP A 181 28.16 16.43 8.42
CA ASP A 181 29.04 15.84 9.44
C ASP A 181 28.31 15.32 10.69
N MET A 182 26.97 15.43 10.75
CA MET A 182 26.17 15.15 11.96
C MET A 182 26.32 13.72 12.53
N PHE A 183 26.77 12.76 11.72
CA PHE A 183 26.98 11.36 12.10
C PHE A 183 28.44 10.90 12.08
N VAL A 184 29.39 11.79 11.77
CA VAL A 184 30.81 11.41 11.63
C VAL A 184 31.38 10.87 12.94
N ASN A 185 30.97 11.43 14.07
CA ASN A 185 31.44 11.01 15.39
C ASN A 185 30.75 9.74 15.90
N ASP A 186 29.53 9.46 15.43
CA ASP A 186 28.74 8.30 15.85
C ASP A 186 27.76 7.89 14.74
N THR A 187 28.19 6.94 13.92
CA THR A 187 27.40 6.43 12.82
C THR A 187 26.16 5.66 13.29
N THR A 188 26.09 5.23 14.55
CA THR A 188 24.92 4.52 15.07
C THR A 188 23.69 5.44 15.19
N GLN A 189 23.90 6.75 15.35
CA GLN A 189 22.83 7.76 15.35
C GLN A 189 22.20 7.98 13.97
N SER A 190 22.83 7.51 12.89
CA SER A 190 22.20 7.45 11.55
C SER A 190 21.21 6.29 11.41
N VAL A 191 21.18 5.40 12.41
CA VAL A 191 20.44 4.14 12.39
C VAL A 191 19.39 4.09 13.50
N TYR A 192 19.72 4.62 14.68
CA TYR A 192 18.90 4.55 15.88
C TYR A 192 18.64 5.94 16.45
N GLY A 193 17.44 6.09 17.04
CA GLY A 193 17.04 7.28 17.78
C GLY A 193 16.59 8.45 16.90
N TYR A 194 16.24 9.55 17.56
CA TYR A 194 15.54 10.69 16.96
C TYR A 194 16.32 11.44 15.88
N ARG A 195 17.65 11.36 15.93
CA ARG A 195 18.52 12.01 14.96
C ARG A 195 18.51 11.32 13.60
N SER A 196 18.14 10.04 13.56
CA SER A 196 18.01 9.27 12.31
C SER A 196 16.70 9.54 11.56
N ILE A 197 15.77 10.27 12.17
CA ILE A 197 14.43 10.49 11.62
C ILE A 197 14.49 11.55 10.51
N ALA A 198 14.01 11.16 9.33
CA ALA A 198 13.72 12.06 8.22
C ALA A 198 12.24 12.44 8.20
N THR A 199 11.85 13.44 7.41
CA THR A 199 10.46 13.91 7.35
C THR A 199 9.56 12.80 6.80
N PRO A 200 8.54 12.33 7.56
CA PRO A 200 7.56 11.35 7.10
C PRO A 200 6.86 11.80 5.84
N SER A 201 6.54 10.88 4.96
CA SER A 201 6.09 11.21 3.61
C SER A 201 4.99 10.31 3.05
N GLU A 202 4.79 9.13 3.65
CA GLU A 202 3.85 8.13 3.14
C GLU A 202 2.42 8.68 3.02
N LEU A 203 1.91 9.38 4.03
CA LEU A 203 0.56 9.95 3.98
C LEU A 203 0.41 11.03 2.90
N HIS A 204 1.41 11.91 2.76
CA HIS A 204 1.41 12.92 1.70
C HIS A 204 1.39 12.26 0.32
N GLY A 205 2.18 11.20 0.15
CA GLY A 205 2.19 10.39 -1.06
C GLY A 205 0.84 9.75 -1.35
N PHE A 206 0.21 9.10 -0.37
CA PHE A 206 -1.12 8.50 -0.51
C PHE A 206 -2.17 9.53 -0.93
N TRP A 207 -2.19 10.68 -0.26
CA TRP A 207 -3.14 11.74 -0.59
C TRP A 207 -2.90 12.27 -2.01
N THR A 208 -1.64 12.51 -2.37
CA THR A 208 -1.23 12.98 -3.70
C THR A 208 -1.73 12.04 -4.79
N VAL A 209 -1.45 10.73 -4.67
CA VAL A 209 -1.87 9.76 -5.70
C VAL A 209 -3.37 9.48 -5.68
N PHE A 210 -4.00 9.50 -4.51
CA PHE A 210 -5.46 9.38 -4.40
C PHE A 210 -6.17 10.52 -5.15
N LYS A 211 -5.70 11.76 -4.94
CA LYS A 211 -6.28 12.95 -5.58
C LYS A 211 -6.01 13.03 -7.08
N LYS A 212 -4.80 12.66 -7.53
CA LYS A 212 -4.39 12.78 -8.94
C LYS A 212 -4.80 11.57 -9.79
N PHE A 213 -4.78 10.37 -9.22
CA PHE A 213 -4.91 9.11 -9.96
C PHE A 213 -6.01 8.17 -9.42
N GLY A 214 -6.73 8.52 -8.35
CA GLY A 214 -7.83 7.71 -7.83
C GLY A 214 -9.00 7.61 -8.82
N SER A 215 -9.77 6.52 -8.75
CA SER A 215 -10.92 6.31 -9.65
C SER A 215 -12.09 7.26 -9.36
N GLY A 216 -12.15 7.80 -8.14
CA GLY A 216 -13.28 8.58 -7.63
C GLY A 216 -14.50 7.73 -7.23
N LYS A 217 -14.39 6.39 -7.29
CA LYS A 217 -15.46 5.47 -6.93
C LYS A 217 -15.38 4.99 -5.49
N VAL A 218 -14.18 4.98 -4.91
CA VAL A 218 -13.95 4.60 -3.52
C VAL A 218 -13.59 5.86 -2.72
N LYS A 219 -14.27 6.06 -1.60
CA LYS A 219 -14.03 7.21 -0.72
C LYS A 219 -12.74 7.00 0.07
N TRP A 220 -12.04 8.09 0.38
CA TRP A 220 -10.81 8.07 1.19
C TRP A 220 -10.95 7.24 2.47
N ALA A 221 -11.98 7.52 3.29
CA ALA A 221 -12.23 6.82 4.54
C ALA A 221 -12.36 5.29 4.38
N ARG A 222 -12.98 4.82 3.29
CA ARG A 222 -13.18 3.38 3.01
C ARG A 222 -11.86 2.62 2.88
N LEU A 223 -10.79 3.29 2.43
CA LEU A 223 -9.45 2.70 2.31
C LEU A 223 -8.81 2.37 3.66
N PHE A 224 -9.22 3.07 4.73
CA PHE A 224 -8.68 2.93 6.07
C PHE A 224 -9.47 1.95 6.93
N GLU A 225 -10.77 1.81 6.69
CA GLU A 225 -11.69 1.01 7.52
C GLU A 225 -11.16 -0.39 7.87
N PRO A 226 -10.64 -1.21 6.92
CA PRO A 226 -10.14 -2.54 7.26
C PRO A 226 -8.91 -2.50 8.18
N SER A 227 -7.99 -1.57 7.93
CA SER A 227 -6.76 -1.40 8.71
C SER A 227 -7.06 -0.86 10.12
N ILE A 228 -8.02 0.07 10.24
CA ILE A 228 -8.55 0.53 11.54
C ILE A 228 -9.13 -0.67 12.30
N ASN A 229 -9.92 -1.50 11.63
CA ASN A 229 -10.53 -2.67 12.26
C ASN A 229 -9.48 -3.67 12.78
N LEU A 230 -8.45 -3.97 11.98
CA LEU A 230 -7.34 -4.83 12.39
C LEU A 230 -6.56 -4.23 13.57
N ALA A 231 -6.31 -2.92 13.57
CA ALA A 231 -5.57 -2.26 14.63
C ALA A 231 -6.35 -2.24 15.97
N LEU A 232 -7.66 -2.00 15.93
CA LEU A 232 -8.51 -1.90 17.13
C LEU A 232 -8.91 -3.27 17.70
N HIS A 233 -9.34 -4.20 16.83
CA HIS A 233 -9.84 -5.50 17.27
C HIS A 233 -8.75 -6.57 17.34
N GLY A 234 -7.59 -6.29 16.74
CA GLY A 234 -6.42 -7.13 16.75
C GLY A 234 -6.29 -7.97 15.49
N PHE A 235 -5.06 -8.44 15.27
CA PHE A 235 -4.72 -9.32 14.17
C PHE A 235 -3.71 -10.37 14.65
N PRO A 236 -3.66 -11.52 13.98
CA PRO A 236 -2.70 -12.54 14.34
C PRO A 236 -1.29 -12.20 13.89
N VAL A 237 -0.35 -12.34 14.81
CA VAL A 237 1.07 -12.11 14.55
C VAL A 237 1.59 -13.17 13.58
N SER A 238 2.15 -12.72 12.47
CA SER A 238 2.76 -13.59 11.46
C SER A 238 4.09 -14.16 11.96
N SER A 239 4.52 -15.29 11.38
CA SER A 239 5.83 -15.89 11.67
C SER A 239 6.98 -14.90 11.47
N ASN A 240 6.88 -14.07 10.42
CA ASN A 240 7.89 -13.06 10.12
C ASN A 240 7.90 -11.93 11.18
N LEU A 241 6.74 -11.43 11.59
CA LEU A 241 6.66 -10.43 12.65
C LEU A 241 7.20 -11.00 13.97
N ALA A 242 6.78 -12.20 14.39
CA ALA A 242 7.27 -12.85 15.60
C ALA A 242 8.80 -12.99 15.62
N MET A 243 9.40 -13.38 14.50
CA MET A 243 10.86 -13.45 14.35
C MET A 243 11.52 -12.09 14.59
N GLN A 244 10.96 -11.02 14.04
CA GLN A 244 11.51 -9.67 14.17
C GLN A 244 11.34 -9.13 15.59
N LEU A 245 10.20 -9.41 16.24
CA LEU A 245 9.98 -9.06 17.64
C LEU A 245 10.97 -9.79 18.56
N SER A 246 11.20 -11.09 18.32
CA SER A 246 12.18 -11.88 19.08
C SER A 246 13.61 -11.37 18.87
N ASP A 247 14.01 -11.11 17.62
CA ASP A 247 15.33 -10.56 17.28
C ASP A 247 15.59 -9.19 17.92
N LYS A 248 14.53 -8.44 18.25
CA LYS A 248 14.59 -7.08 18.84
C LYS A 248 14.10 -7.02 20.29
N GLU A 249 13.87 -8.15 20.95
CA GLU A 249 13.22 -8.20 22.26
C GLU A 249 13.94 -7.33 23.31
N SER A 250 15.27 -7.38 23.36
CA SER A 250 16.05 -6.57 24.31
C SER A 250 15.84 -5.06 24.12
N LEU A 251 15.70 -4.62 22.87
CA LEU A 251 15.46 -3.21 22.52
C LEU A 251 14.02 -2.81 22.83
N ILE A 252 13.07 -3.69 22.51
CA ILE A 252 11.64 -3.48 22.79
C ILE A 252 11.40 -3.37 24.30
N GLN A 253 12.02 -4.25 25.10
CA GLN A 253 11.87 -4.25 26.56
C GLN A 253 12.51 -3.03 27.22
N ALA A 254 13.55 -2.46 26.61
CA ALA A 254 14.25 -1.28 27.11
C ALA A 254 13.48 0.02 26.87
N GLU A 255 12.62 0.07 25.85
CA GLU A 255 11.87 1.26 25.46
C GLU A 255 10.39 1.17 25.92
N PRO A 256 9.94 1.98 26.90
CA PRO A 256 8.60 1.85 27.48
C PRO A 256 7.44 1.88 26.47
N THR A 257 7.55 2.74 25.46
CA THR A 257 6.51 2.85 24.42
C THR A 257 6.43 1.62 23.53
N MET A 258 7.58 1.07 23.18
CA MET A 258 7.69 -0.15 22.39
C MET A 258 7.19 -1.35 23.17
N LYS A 259 7.52 -1.43 24.47
CA LYS A 259 6.98 -2.44 25.36
C LYS A 259 5.45 -2.39 25.42
N GLU A 260 4.86 -1.20 25.48
CA GLU A 260 3.40 -1.06 25.50
C GLU A 260 2.71 -1.64 24.25
N ILE A 261 3.38 -1.55 23.09
CA ILE A 261 2.84 -1.99 21.80
C ILE A 261 3.11 -3.47 21.54
N PHE A 262 4.34 -3.93 21.81
CA PHE A 262 4.86 -5.21 21.29
C PHE A 262 5.07 -6.30 22.33
N VAL A 263 4.83 -6.02 23.61
CA VAL A 263 4.89 -7.02 24.69
C VAL A 263 3.48 -7.36 25.14
N ASP A 264 3.18 -8.66 25.13
CA ASP A 264 1.96 -9.16 25.72
C ASP A 264 2.01 -8.95 27.23
N ARG A 265 1.03 -8.21 27.75
CA ARG A 265 0.92 -7.88 29.18
C ARG A 265 0.68 -9.11 30.04
N ALA A 266 0.08 -10.17 29.49
CA ALA A 266 -0.21 -11.39 30.23
C ALA A 266 1.06 -12.22 30.46
N THR A 267 1.91 -12.34 29.44
CA THR A 267 3.13 -13.16 29.50
C THR A 267 4.38 -12.36 29.86
N GLY A 268 4.37 -11.04 29.66
CA GLY A 268 5.54 -10.17 29.80
C GLY A 268 6.59 -10.35 28.71
N ARG A 269 6.31 -11.16 27.68
CA ARG A 269 7.17 -11.42 26.54
C ARG A 269 6.68 -10.69 25.30
N VAL A 270 7.56 -10.53 24.32
CA VAL A 270 7.12 -10.06 23.00
C VAL A 270 6.11 -11.04 22.39
N TYR A 271 5.17 -10.53 21.58
CA TYR A 271 4.18 -11.39 20.93
C TYR A 271 4.83 -12.47 20.05
N GLU A 272 4.29 -13.68 20.13
CA GLU A 272 4.73 -14.86 19.38
C GLU A 272 3.81 -15.11 18.17
N GLU A 273 4.22 -16.00 17.26
CA GLU A 273 3.42 -16.34 16.08
C GLU A 273 2.05 -16.89 16.49
N GLY A 274 0.99 -16.29 15.93
CA GLY A 274 -0.40 -16.67 16.20
C GLY A 274 -1.06 -15.89 17.34
N ASP A 275 -0.29 -15.20 18.19
CA ASP A 275 -0.86 -14.33 19.20
C ASP A 275 -1.67 -13.19 18.56
N ILE A 276 -2.69 -12.71 19.27
CA ILE A 276 -3.51 -11.59 18.80
C ILE A 276 -2.93 -10.29 19.34
N MET A 277 -2.29 -9.53 18.45
CA MET A 277 -1.75 -8.21 18.77
C MET A 277 -2.74 -7.11 18.39
N LYS A 278 -2.88 -6.10 19.25
CA LYS A 278 -3.66 -4.89 19.01
C LYS A 278 -2.75 -3.66 18.95
N ARG A 279 -3.18 -2.64 18.21
CA ARG A 279 -2.49 -1.35 18.06
C ARG A 279 -3.50 -0.22 18.15
N GLU A 280 -4.15 -0.10 19.31
CA GLU A 280 -5.36 0.72 19.47
C GLU A 280 -5.09 2.21 19.18
N ARG A 281 -3.97 2.76 19.67
CA ARG A 281 -3.57 4.16 19.40
C ARG A 281 -3.34 4.41 17.92
N TYR A 282 -2.67 3.49 17.23
CA TYR A 282 -2.53 3.56 15.78
C TYR A 282 -3.89 3.48 15.08
N GLY A 283 -4.79 2.59 15.52
CA GLY A 283 -6.16 2.49 15.01
C GLY A 283 -6.95 3.81 15.13
N PHE A 284 -6.85 4.50 16.28
CA PHE A 284 -7.45 5.82 16.47
C PHE A 284 -6.79 6.90 15.59
N THR A 285 -5.48 6.84 15.40
CA THR A 285 -4.74 7.75 14.52
C THR A 285 -5.20 7.60 13.07
N LEU A 286 -5.31 6.36 12.59
CA LEU A 286 -5.87 6.04 11.28
C LEU A 286 -7.31 6.52 11.14
N GLN A 287 -8.12 6.40 12.19
CA GLN A 287 -9.50 6.88 12.20
C GLN A 287 -9.59 8.42 12.10
N LEU A 288 -8.71 9.16 12.79
CA LEU A 288 -8.62 10.62 12.67
C LEU A 288 -8.24 11.03 11.24
N ILE A 289 -7.25 10.36 10.64
CA ILE A 289 -6.80 10.65 9.27
C ILE A 289 -7.88 10.29 8.24
N ALA A 290 -8.57 9.16 8.43
CA ALA A 290 -9.66 8.71 7.55
C ALA A 290 -10.83 9.71 7.51
N ASN A 291 -11.13 10.32 8.66
CA ASN A 291 -12.25 11.25 8.82
C ASN A 291 -11.87 12.72 8.57
N ALA A 292 -10.59 13.02 8.35
CA ALA A 292 -10.13 14.38 8.09
C ALA A 292 -10.66 14.90 6.74
N THR A 293 -11.12 16.15 6.72
CA THR A 293 -11.45 16.85 5.47
C THR A 293 -10.21 17.03 4.60
N ASP A 294 -9.08 17.36 5.25
CA ASP A 294 -7.76 17.42 4.63
C ASP A 294 -6.76 16.65 5.52
N PRO A 295 -6.42 15.40 5.18
CA PRO A 295 -5.48 14.60 5.96
C PRO A 295 -4.05 15.15 5.93
N VAL A 296 -3.67 15.89 4.87
CA VAL A 296 -2.35 16.51 4.80
C VAL A 296 -2.27 17.70 5.74
N GLU A 297 -3.29 18.57 5.75
CA GLU A 297 -3.35 19.67 6.71
C GLU A 297 -3.30 19.14 8.15
N LEU A 298 -4.08 18.12 8.48
CA LEU A 298 -4.09 17.51 9.82
C LEU A 298 -2.71 17.00 10.25
N PHE A 299 -2.02 16.27 9.37
CA PHE A 299 -0.78 15.57 9.69
C PHE A 299 0.47 16.46 9.61
N TYR A 300 0.54 17.33 8.61
CA TYR A 300 1.76 18.07 8.27
C TYR A 300 1.77 19.53 8.73
N LYS A 301 0.59 20.10 9.04
CA LYS A 301 0.45 21.52 9.42
C LYS A 301 -0.36 21.75 10.69
N GLY A 302 -1.18 20.77 11.08
CA GLY A 302 -2.10 20.83 12.22
C GLY A 302 -1.53 20.30 13.53
N GLY A 303 -2.43 19.86 14.41
CA GLY A 303 -2.08 19.39 15.76
C GLY A 303 -1.15 18.18 15.75
N MET A 304 -1.29 17.25 14.78
CA MET A 304 -0.37 16.11 14.68
C MET A 304 1.05 16.57 14.33
N ALA A 305 1.21 17.57 13.46
CA ALA A 305 2.52 18.10 13.11
C ALA A 305 3.24 18.70 14.32
N GLN A 306 2.49 19.42 15.17
CA GLN A 306 3.02 19.97 16.42
C GLN A 306 3.46 18.86 17.39
N THR A 307 2.65 17.81 17.54
CA THR A 307 3.01 16.65 18.38
C THR A 307 4.24 15.93 17.83
N ILE A 308 4.31 15.69 16.52
CA ILE A 308 5.43 14.99 15.87
C ILE A 308 6.72 15.79 16.03
N ALA A 309 6.71 17.06 15.64
CA ALA A 309 7.88 17.93 15.71
C ALA A 309 8.32 18.19 17.16
N GLY A 310 7.38 18.43 18.08
CA GLY A 310 7.68 18.68 19.49
C GLY A 310 8.42 17.50 20.11
N GLU A 311 7.86 16.30 19.97
CA GLU A 311 8.47 15.07 20.45
C GLU A 311 9.85 14.81 19.83
N ILE A 312 10.01 15.01 18.52
CA ILE A 312 11.30 14.78 17.86
C ILE A 312 12.37 15.76 18.37
N THR A 313 12.01 17.04 18.48
CA THR A 313 12.95 18.10 18.89
C THR A 313 13.28 18.03 20.39
N GLU A 314 12.31 17.71 21.25
CA GLU A 314 12.51 17.50 22.70
C GLU A 314 13.49 16.35 22.99
N ASN A 315 13.55 15.36 22.09
CA ASN A 315 14.46 14.22 22.18
C ASN A 315 15.73 14.37 21.32
N GLY A 316 16.04 15.59 20.87
CA GLY A 316 17.30 15.92 20.20
C GLY A 316 17.40 15.50 18.73
N GLY A 317 16.28 15.19 18.10
CA GLY A 317 16.14 15.06 16.65
C GLY A 317 15.95 16.40 15.95
N TYR A 318 15.90 16.37 14.62
CA TYR A 318 16.01 17.57 13.78
C TYR A 318 14.75 17.94 13.01
N VAL A 319 13.80 17.02 12.84
CA VAL A 319 12.55 17.30 12.11
C VAL A 319 11.69 18.26 12.93
N ASP A 320 11.45 19.45 12.40
CA ASP A 320 10.59 20.46 13.00
C ASP A 320 9.26 20.64 12.23
N GLN A 321 8.44 21.61 12.66
CA GLN A 321 7.15 21.88 11.99
C GLN A 321 7.33 22.45 10.58
N LYS A 322 8.44 23.14 10.28
CA LYS A 322 8.72 23.67 8.94
C LYS A 322 9.10 22.55 7.99
N ASP A 323 9.84 21.56 8.48
CA ASP A 323 10.15 20.35 7.73
C ASP A 323 8.89 19.61 7.31
N LEU A 324 7.97 19.38 8.26
CA LEU A 324 6.67 18.75 7.98
C LEU A 324 5.82 19.60 7.02
N ALA A 325 5.66 20.89 7.31
CA ALA A 325 4.81 21.77 6.52
C ALA A 325 5.32 22.01 5.08
N GLY A 326 6.64 21.87 4.87
CA GLY A 326 7.31 22.06 3.58
C GLY A 326 7.50 20.78 2.76
N TYR A 327 7.10 19.62 3.28
CA TYR A 327 7.22 18.36 2.55
C TYR A 327 6.27 18.32 1.34
N GLU A 328 6.77 17.83 0.20
CA GLU A 328 5.99 17.65 -1.02
C GLU A 328 6.38 16.35 -1.73
N THR A 329 5.38 15.61 -2.20
CA THR A 329 5.58 14.40 -3.02
C THR A 329 5.94 14.80 -4.44
N LEU A 330 7.00 14.18 -4.99
CA LEU A 330 7.42 14.43 -6.37
C LEU A 330 6.76 13.44 -7.33
N ILE A 331 6.37 13.92 -8.50
CA ILE A 331 5.87 13.09 -9.60
C ILE A 331 6.77 13.30 -10.80
N ASP A 332 7.51 12.28 -11.17
CA ASP A 332 8.32 12.28 -12.39
C ASP A 332 7.45 11.81 -13.55
N GLU A 333 7.12 12.78 -14.41
CA GLU A 333 6.37 12.55 -15.65
C GLU A 333 7.23 11.84 -16.73
N ILE A 334 8.55 11.80 -16.54
CA ILE A 334 9.53 11.15 -17.43
C ILE A 334 10.43 10.25 -16.57
N PRO A 335 9.99 9.00 -16.30
CA PRO A 335 10.79 8.04 -15.54
C PRO A 335 11.97 7.51 -16.36
N LEU A 336 12.85 6.72 -15.73
CA LEU A 336 13.88 5.99 -16.46
C LEU A 336 13.24 4.87 -17.27
N ILE A 337 13.53 4.85 -18.57
CA ILE A 337 13.06 3.82 -19.50
C ILE A 337 14.25 3.06 -20.07
N ALA A 338 14.26 1.75 -19.86
CA ALA A 338 15.17 0.81 -20.48
C ALA A 338 14.50 0.21 -21.72
N THR A 339 15.10 0.43 -22.88
CA THR A 339 14.66 -0.15 -24.16
C THR A 339 15.64 -1.22 -24.65
N GLY A 340 15.24 -2.00 -25.66
CA GLY A 340 16.11 -3.02 -26.25
C GLY A 340 16.16 -4.34 -25.45
N LEU A 341 15.23 -4.58 -24.54
CA LEU A 341 15.04 -5.89 -23.92
C LEU A 341 14.48 -6.89 -24.96
N PRO A 342 14.55 -8.21 -24.70
CA PRO A 342 14.09 -9.21 -25.65
C PRO A 342 12.62 -9.00 -26.05
N GLY A 343 12.32 -9.05 -27.35
CA GLY A 343 10.99 -8.80 -27.89
C GLY A 343 10.67 -7.31 -27.98
N ASP A 344 9.46 -6.93 -27.57
CA ASP A 344 8.92 -5.57 -27.47
C ASP A 344 8.87 -5.07 -26.02
N LEU A 345 9.65 -5.70 -25.14
CA LEU A 345 9.69 -5.35 -23.72
C LEU A 345 10.46 -4.05 -23.46
N GLU A 346 9.90 -3.27 -22.55
CA GLU A 346 10.53 -2.08 -21.97
C GLU A 346 10.43 -2.18 -20.45
N MET A 347 11.40 -1.58 -19.76
CA MET A 347 11.36 -1.49 -18.30
C MET A 347 11.32 -0.03 -17.89
N CYS A 348 10.35 0.32 -17.06
CA CYS A 348 10.16 1.66 -16.54
C CYS A 348 10.39 1.66 -15.03
N GLY A 349 11.01 2.72 -14.51
CA GLY A 349 11.13 2.91 -13.07
C GLY A 349 11.71 4.26 -12.66
N PRO A 350 11.78 4.52 -11.35
CA PRO A 350 12.11 5.83 -10.80
C PRO A 350 13.57 6.22 -11.06
N PRO A 351 13.85 7.52 -11.29
CA PRO A 351 15.21 8.05 -11.23
C PRO A 351 15.75 8.02 -9.77
N PRO A 352 17.04 8.37 -9.55
CA PRO A 352 17.52 8.64 -8.21
C PRO A 352 16.62 9.67 -7.49
N PRO A 353 16.40 9.53 -6.16
CA PRO A 353 17.19 8.76 -5.20
C PRO A 353 16.93 7.24 -5.20
N SER A 354 16.07 6.71 -6.07
CA SER A 354 16.00 5.27 -6.29
C SER A 354 17.25 4.70 -6.98
N SER A 355 17.68 3.50 -6.56
CA SER A 355 18.73 2.73 -7.23
C SER A 355 18.22 1.91 -8.43
N PHE A 356 17.02 2.20 -8.97
CA PHE A 356 16.43 1.45 -10.08
C PHE A 356 17.36 1.30 -11.30
N VAL A 357 18.16 2.33 -11.61
CA VAL A 357 19.14 2.31 -12.72
C VAL A 357 20.15 1.15 -12.60
N ILE A 358 20.45 0.70 -11.38
CA ILE A 358 21.34 -0.46 -11.13
C ILE A 358 20.66 -1.74 -11.62
N THR A 359 19.40 -1.98 -11.20
CA THR A 359 18.60 -3.13 -11.63
C THR A 359 18.40 -3.12 -13.15
N GLN A 360 18.14 -1.94 -13.71
CA GLN A 360 18.07 -1.73 -15.14
C GLN A 360 19.35 -2.11 -15.87
N SER A 361 20.50 -1.67 -15.38
CA SER A 361 21.79 -2.01 -15.99
C SER A 361 22.02 -3.52 -16.00
N ILE A 362 21.75 -4.20 -14.88
CA ILE A 362 21.91 -5.66 -14.75
C ILE A 362 21.05 -6.37 -15.80
N ILE A 363 19.76 -6.05 -15.88
CA ILE A 363 18.83 -6.70 -16.82
C ILE A 363 19.22 -6.39 -18.27
N ALA A 364 19.59 -5.16 -18.58
CA ALA A 364 20.01 -4.77 -19.93
C ALA A 364 21.29 -5.51 -20.36
N VAL A 365 22.28 -5.64 -19.47
CA VAL A 365 23.52 -6.38 -19.77
C VAL A 365 23.24 -7.86 -19.96
N MET A 366 22.41 -8.46 -19.11
CA MET A 366 21.98 -9.85 -19.29
C MET A 366 21.21 -10.04 -20.61
N ALA A 367 20.38 -9.08 -21.01
CA ALA A 367 19.70 -9.12 -22.29
C ALA A 367 20.66 -9.11 -23.49
N GLU A 368 21.82 -8.42 -23.42
CA GLU A 368 22.82 -8.48 -24.50
C GLU A 368 23.40 -9.88 -24.69
N PHE A 369 23.60 -10.67 -23.61
CA PHE A 369 24.08 -12.05 -23.73
C PHE A 369 23.02 -13.04 -24.21
N TYR A 370 21.75 -12.82 -23.87
CA TYR A 370 20.70 -13.84 -23.99
C TYR A 370 19.50 -13.44 -24.88
N ARG A 371 19.60 -12.37 -25.68
CA ARG A 371 18.49 -11.80 -26.48
C ARG A 371 17.76 -12.79 -27.42
N GLY A 372 18.42 -13.86 -27.85
CA GLY A 372 17.98 -14.70 -28.97
C GLY A 372 17.77 -16.19 -28.71
N GLY A 373 17.82 -16.68 -27.47
CA GLY A 373 17.85 -18.12 -27.19
C GLY A 373 17.09 -18.57 -25.96
N LYS A 374 16.83 -19.88 -25.86
CA LYS A 374 16.47 -20.52 -24.60
C LYS A 374 17.67 -20.45 -23.67
N ILE A 375 17.49 -19.89 -22.48
CA ILE A 375 18.51 -19.85 -21.44
C ILE A 375 18.48 -21.20 -20.71
N ASP A 376 19.62 -21.89 -20.66
CA ASP A 376 19.78 -23.07 -19.81
C ASP A 376 20.17 -22.63 -18.40
N LEU A 377 19.23 -22.70 -17.46
CA LEU A 377 19.49 -22.35 -16.06
C LEU A 377 20.39 -23.36 -15.34
N ASN A 378 20.81 -24.45 -15.99
CA ASN A 378 21.84 -25.34 -15.44
C ASN A 378 23.26 -24.95 -15.88
N ASP A 379 23.41 -24.00 -16.81
CA ASP A 379 24.70 -23.52 -17.24
C ASP A 379 25.29 -22.56 -16.18
N PRO A 380 26.39 -22.92 -15.50
CA PRO A 380 27.02 -22.04 -14.51
C PRO A 380 27.45 -20.69 -15.10
N LEU A 381 27.66 -20.61 -16.41
CA LEU A 381 28.03 -19.37 -17.09
C LEU A 381 26.91 -18.31 -17.05
N VAL A 382 25.65 -18.73 -16.95
CA VAL A 382 24.51 -17.82 -16.77
C VAL A 382 24.61 -17.08 -15.44
N TYR A 383 24.89 -17.82 -14.36
CA TYR A 383 25.08 -17.24 -13.03
C TYR A 383 26.37 -16.44 -12.93
N HIS A 384 27.46 -16.91 -13.54
CA HIS A 384 28.71 -16.15 -13.61
C HIS A 384 28.48 -14.77 -14.24
N ARG A 385 27.83 -14.71 -15.41
CA ARG A 385 27.55 -13.44 -16.09
C ARG A 385 26.56 -12.55 -15.33
N LEU A 386 25.57 -13.14 -14.65
CA LEU A 386 24.69 -12.39 -13.75
C LEU A 386 25.49 -11.74 -12.62
N ILE A 387 26.35 -12.50 -11.94
CA ILE A 387 27.22 -12.01 -10.87
C ILE A 387 28.15 -10.90 -11.37
N GLU A 388 28.77 -11.06 -12.55
CA GLU A 388 29.65 -10.03 -13.11
C GLU A 388 28.87 -8.77 -13.52
N ALA A 389 27.66 -8.90 -14.08
CA ALA A 389 26.78 -7.78 -14.39
C ALA A 389 26.36 -7.02 -13.11
N GLU A 390 26.03 -7.75 -12.05
CA GLU A 390 25.77 -7.19 -10.72
C GLU A 390 26.99 -6.42 -10.21
N LYS A 391 28.20 -7.00 -10.20
CA LYS A 391 29.40 -6.30 -9.74
C LYS A 391 29.65 -4.99 -10.48
N PHE A 392 29.54 -4.98 -11.81
CA PHE A 392 29.68 -3.76 -12.61
C PHE A 392 28.63 -2.70 -12.27
N ALA A 393 27.36 -3.10 -12.11
CA ALA A 393 26.30 -2.17 -11.76
C ALA A 393 26.48 -1.65 -10.32
N TYR A 394 26.74 -2.52 -9.35
CA TYR A 394 26.93 -2.18 -7.95
C TYR A 394 28.17 -1.32 -7.71
N ALA A 395 29.23 -1.45 -8.52
CA ALA A 395 30.39 -0.54 -8.48
C ALA A 395 30.02 0.93 -8.76
N GLN A 396 28.88 1.18 -9.43
CA GLN A 396 28.36 2.54 -9.65
C GLN A 396 27.36 2.97 -8.57
N ARG A 397 26.82 2.04 -7.78
CA ARG A 397 25.72 2.31 -6.84
C ARG A 397 26.08 3.38 -5.81
N THR A 398 27.31 3.39 -5.31
CA THR A 398 27.79 4.37 -4.31
C THR A 398 27.97 5.78 -4.89
N LYS A 399 27.93 5.92 -6.22
CA LYS A 399 28.04 7.21 -6.93
C LYS A 399 26.66 7.80 -7.27
N LEU A 400 25.58 7.14 -6.83
CA LEU A 400 24.23 7.69 -6.94
C LEU A 400 23.98 8.72 -5.81
N GLY A 401 22.96 9.54 -6.00
CA GLY A 401 22.51 10.57 -5.06
C GLY A 401 21.27 11.29 -5.60
N ASP A 402 20.67 12.18 -4.82
CA ASP A 402 19.52 12.98 -5.29
C ASP A 402 19.96 13.88 -6.45
N VAL A 403 19.46 13.58 -7.66
CA VAL A 403 19.83 14.24 -8.92
C VAL A 403 19.41 15.71 -8.99
N ARG A 404 18.62 16.20 -8.04
CA ARG A 404 18.33 17.63 -7.89
C ARG A 404 19.50 18.40 -7.28
N PHE A 405 20.40 17.70 -6.59
CA PHE A 405 21.55 18.29 -5.89
C PHE A 405 22.89 17.77 -6.44
N VAL A 406 22.95 16.52 -6.87
CA VAL A 406 24.19 15.84 -7.27
C VAL A 406 24.25 15.67 -8.80
N GLU A 407 24.91 16.62 -9.48
CA GLU A 407 25.02 16.61 -10.95
C GLU A 407 25.81 15.40 -11.49
N SER A 408 26.80 14.90 -10.74
CA SER A 408 27.56 13.69 -11.10
C SER A 408 26.67 12.44 -11.15
N ALA A 409 25.74 12.30 -10.19
CA ALA A 409 24.76 11.22 -10.17
C ALA A 409 23.81 11.31 -11.38
N LYS A 410 23.39 12.52 -11.75
CA LYS A 410 22.54 12.76 -12.92
C LYS A 410 23.24 12.37 -14.22
N ALA A 411 24.50 12.78 -14.39
CA ALA A 411 25.32 12.41 -15.54
C ALA A 411 25.57 10.89 -15.61
N LEU A 412 25.83 10.26 -14.46
CA LEU A 412 26.01 8.82 -14.35
C LEU A 412 24.76 8.05 -14.80
N VAL A 413 23.58 8.40 -14.28
CA VAL A 413 22.31 7.75 -14.64
C VAL A 413 21.99 7.93 -16.12
N ALA A 414 22.21 9.13 -16.67
CA ALA A 414 22.03 9.39 -18.09
C ALA A 414 22.93 8.50 -18.96
N ASN A 415 24.18 8.28 -18.54
CA ASN A 415 25.12 7.40 -19.26
C ASN A 415 24.73 5.92 -19.11
N MET A 416 24.47 5.45 -17.88
CA MET A 416 24.12 4.06 -17.56
C MET A 416 22.86 3.57 -18.29
N SER A 417 21.94 4.49 -18.58
CA SER A 417 20.68 4.18 -19.27
C SER A 417 20.83 3.99 -20.78
N THR A 418 22.02 4.18 -21.36
CA THR A 418 22.23 4.09 -22.81
C THR A 418 22.56 2.67 -23.29
N PRO A 419 22.10 2.25 -24.48
CA PRO A 419 22.53 0.98 -25.09
C PRO A 419 24.04 0.88 -25.31
N LYS A 420 24.71 2.02 -25.50
CA LYS A 420 26.18 2.07 -25.65
C LYS A 420 26.87 1.63 -24.36
N TYR A 421 26.41 2.13 -23.21
CA TYR A 421 26.94 1.75 -21.91
C TYR A 421 26.73 0.25 -21.65
N THR A 422 25.51 -0.26 -21.90
CA THR A 422 25.19 -1.68 -21.76
C THR A 422 26.13 -2.58 -22.56
N LYS A 423 26.33 -2.27 -23.85
CA LYS A 423 27.23 -3.04 -24.73
C LYS A 423 28.69 -2.96 -24.29
N TRP A 424 29.11 -1.80 -23.78
CA TRP A 424 30.45 -1.63 -23.23
C TRP A 424 30.66 -2.53 -22.00
N ILE A 425 29.74 -2.53 -21.03
CA ILE A 425 29.81 -3.43 -19.87
C ILE A 425 29.81 -4.90 -20.31
N ALA A 426 28.91 -5.30 -21.22
CA ALA A 426 28.87 -6.67 -21.73
C ALA A 426 30.20 -7.09 -22.38
N SER A 427 30.90 -6.17 -23.08
CA SER A 427 32.21 -6.44 -23.67
C SER A 427 33.36 -6.60 -22.65
N MET A 428 33.18 -6.10 -21.42
CA MET A 428 34.17 -6.22 -20.35
C MET A 428 33.96 -7.47 -19.49
N ILE A 429 32.75 -8.04 -19.48
CA ILE A 429 32.48 -9.28 -18.73
C ILE A 429 33.22 -10.44 -19.41
N LYS A 430 34.17 -11.02 -18.68
CA LYS A 430 34.91 -12.23 -19.08
C LYS A 430 34.25 -13.45 -18.48
N ASP A 431 34.47 -14.62 -19.07
CA ASP A 431 34.03 -15.91 -18.50
C ASP A 431 34.93 -16.38 -17.32
N THR A 432 35.67 -15.46 -16.69
CA THR A 432 36.47 -15.65 -15.47
C THR A 432 36.26 -14.48 -14.53
N ALA A 433 36.21 -14.75 -13.23
CA ALA A 433 36.05 -13.71 -12.20
C ALA A 433 37.24 -12.75 -12.20
N GLN A 434 36.97 -11.45 -12.00
CA GLN A 434 38.00 -10.41 -11.95
C GLN A 434 38.19 -9.88 -10.51
N PRO A 435 39.38 -9.37 -10.16
CA PRO A 435 39.61 -8.70 -8.89
C PRO A 435 38.82 -7.38 -8.82
N GLN A 436 38.65 -6.84 -7.62
CA GLN A 436 37.72 -5.74 -7.37
C GLN A 436 38.04 -4.46 -8.15
N GLU A 437 39.33 -4.15 -8.33
CA GLU A 437 39.81 -2.96 -9.02
C GLU A 437 39.34 -2.91 -10.47
N TYR A 438 39.01 -4.07 -11.05
CA TYR A 438 38.51 -4.19 -12.40
C TYR A 438 37.17 -3.47 -12.60
N TYR A 439 36.27 -3.54 -11.62
CA TYR A 439 34.91 -2.99 -11.74
C TYR A 439 34.83 -1.50 -11.42
N LEU A 440 35.86 -0.94 -10.76
CA LEU A 440 35.90 0.46 -10.32
C LEU A 440 36.33 1.43 -11.43
N GLY A 441 36.97 0.91 -12.49
CA GLY A 441 37.34 1.68 -13.67
C GLY A 441 38.48 2.67 -13.42
N GLY A 442 39.72 2.17 -13.33
CA GLY A 442 40.96 2.90 -13.62
C GLY A 442 41.38 4.09 -12.73
N ASP A 443 40.47 4.71 -11.99
CA ASP A 443 40.79 5.76 -11.01
C ASP A 443 40.42 5.28 -9.60
N THR A 444 41.34 4.51 -9.03
CA THR A 444 41.23 3.96 -7.67
C THR A 444 41.55 5.00 -6.59
N SER A 445 41.77 6.27 -6.94
CA SER A 445 42.13 7.32 -5.98
C SER A 445 40.96 7.81 -5.13
N GLN A 446 39.72 7.43 -5.47
CA GLN A 446 38.49 7.83 -4.76
C GLN A 446 37.67 6.68 -4.17
N VAL A 447 38.19 5.45 -4.19
CA VAL A 447 37.47 4.29 -3.64
C VAL A 447 38.36 3.64 -2.61
N GLY A 448 38.05 3.84 -1.33
CA GLY A 448 38.64 3.07 -0.23
C GLY A 448 38.43 1.56 -0.47
N PRO A 449 39.24 0.69 0.17
CA PRO A 449 39.12 -0.75 -0.04
C PRO A 449 37.66 -1.18 0.25
N MET A 450 36.91 -1.65 -0.75
CA MET A 450 35.81 -2.56 -0.41
C MET A 450 36.52 -3.83 0.04
N ASP A 451 36.38 -4.18 1.31
CA ASP A 451 36.61 -5.54 1.69
C ASP A 451 35.55 -6.37 0.96
N VAL A 452 35.99 -7.29 0.09
CA VAL A 452 35.17 -8.44 -0.28
C VAL A 452 35.00 -9.26 0.99
N ILE A 453 34.06 -8.85 1.84
CA ILE A 453 33.61 -9.67 2.95
C ILE A 453 32.81 -10.80 2.31
N CYS A 454 33.48 -11.92 2.07
CA CYS A 454 32.87 -13.25 2.07
C CYS A 454 32.27 -13.46 3.47
N SER A 455 31.16 -12.79 3.75
CA SER A 455 30.38 -13.02 4.94
C SER A 455 29.56 -14.27 4.66
N ASP A 456 29.76 -15.29 5.49
CA ASP A 456 28.84 -16.41 5.68
C ASP A 456 27.40 -15.90 5.43
N TRP A 457 26.70 -16.50 4.46
CA TRP A 457 25.42 -16.07 3.84
C TRP A 457 24.21 -16.09 4.82
N ARG A 458 24.41 -15.68 6.06
CA ARG A 458 23.37 -15.38 7.05
C ARG A 458 22.99 -13.91 6.97
N THR A 459 22.24 -13.56 5.93
CA THR A 459 21.31 -12.42 5.83
C THR A 459 21.41 -11.40 6.98
N ARG A 460 22.26 -10.37 6.88
CA ARG A 460 22.34 -9.26 7.87
C ARG A 460 21.67 -7.97 7.38
N ALA A 461 21.47 -7.80 6.08
CA ALA A 461 20.97 -6.55 5.49
C ALA A 461 19.45 -6.31 5.67
N ALA A 462 18.66 -7.37 5.91
CA ALA A 462 17.21 -7.26 6.14
C ALA A 462 16.78 -7.43 7.61
N ARG A 463 17.73 -7.66 8.54
CA ARG A 463 17.44 -7.93 9.97
C ARG A 463 17.11 -6.68 10.81
N HIS A 464 16.77 -5.60 10.14
CA HIS A 464 16.95 -4.27 10.65
C HIS A 464 15.87 -3.33 10.12
N ALA A 465 14.63 -3.74 10.35
CA ALA A 465 13.65 -2.77 10.81
C ALA A 465 14.23 -2.15 12.08
N HIS A 466 14.72 -0.92 11.96
CA HIS A 466 15.18 -0.21 13.13
C HIS A 466 13.95 0.25 13.90
N LEU A 467 14.09 0.84 15.06
CA LEU A 467 12.96 1.33 15.84
C LEU A 467 13.44 2.67 16.40
N CYS A 468 12.54 3.62 16.62
CA CYS A 468 12.86 4.81 17.40
C CYS A 468 13.24 4.33 18.80
N LEU A 469 14.53 4.09 19.00
CA LEU A 469 15.09 3.48 20.18
C LEU A 469 16.04 4.48 20.81
N ASN A 470 15.95 4.57 22.13
CA ASN A 470 16.84 5.29 23.02
C ASN A 470 16.46 6.75 23.28
N SER A 471 15.21 7.01 23.70
CA SER A 471 14.95 8.15 24.58
C SER A 471 13.94 7.80 25.66
N ASN A 472 14.18 8.28 26.87
CA ASN A 472 13.23 8.15 27.94
C ASN A 472 12.00 9.01 27.63
N GLY A 473 10.87 8.36 27.34
CA GLY A 473 9.57 9.03 27.27
C GLY A 473 9.10 9.37 25.85
N ILE A 474 9.19 8.40 24.93
CA ILE A 474 8.63 8.58 23.59
C ILE A 474 7.11 8.82 23.69
N ASN A 475 6.53 9.71 22.89
CA ASN A 475 5.08 9.74 22.70
C ASN A 475 4.66 8.47 21.95
N PRO A 476 3.76 7.64 22.49
CA PRO A 476 3.38 6.37 21.88
C PRO A 476 2.82 6.48 20.46
N ILE A 477 2.23 7.63 20.11
CA ILE A 477 1.74 7.91 18.75
C ILE A 477 2.92 7.90 17.76
N ILE A 478 4.09 8.38 18.15
CA ILE A 478 5.28 8.41 17.30
C ILE A 478 5.86 7.01 17.13
N CYS A 479 5.95 6.17 18.16
CA CYS A 479 6.39 4.78 17.96
C CYS A 479 5.42 3.98 17.08
N ASP A 480 4.12 4.27 17.15
CA ASP A 480 3.12 3.65 16.27
C ASP A 480 3.19 4.16 14.82
N LEU A 481 3.56 5.43 14.61
CA LEU A 481 3.77 6.03 13.29
C LEU A 481 5.12 5.62 12.69
N PHE A 482 6.18 5.63 13.49
CA PHE A 482 7.57 5.47 13.08
C PHE A 482 8.09 4.11 13.49
N VAL A 483 8.04 3.21 12.52
CA VAL A 483 8.97 2.10 12.46
C VAL A 483 9.79 2.33 11.18
N PRO A 484 11.11 2.59 11.28
CA PRO A 484 11.90 3.30 10.30
C PRO A 484 12.14 2.50 9.04
N ASN A 485 11.98 3.21 7.93
CA ASN A 485 13.01 3.23 6.89
C ASN A 485 14.03 4.32 7.28
N THR A 486 15.26 3.94 7.61
CA THR A 486 16.34 4.90 7.85
C THR A 486 16.80 5.53 6.54
N VAL A 487 17.00 6.85 6.55
CA VAL A 487 17.83 7.53 5.55
C VAL A 487 19.25 7.46 6.06
N ARG A 488 20.07 6.55 5.51
CA ARG A 488 21.52 6.76 5.58
C ARG A 488 21.80 7.96 4.67
N THR A 489 22.37 9.01 5.25
CA THR A 489 22.87 10.17 4.53
C THR A 489 23.91 9.71 3.50
N GLU A 490 23.50 9.61 2.24
CA GLU A 490 24.41 9.74 1.10
C GLU A 490 24.74 11.23 0.97
N GLN A 491 26.01 11.56 0.73
CA GLN A 491 26.59 12.91 0.59
C GLN A 491 25.54 13.97 0.19
N LEU A 492 25.01 14.68 1.18
CA LEU A 492 24.23 15.88 0.96
C LEU A 492 25.22 17.01 0.72
N SER A 493 25.43 17.39 -0.54
CA SER A 493 25.96 18.71 -0.84
C SER A 493 24.90 19.74 -0.45
N VAL A 494 24.91 20.16 0.81
CA VAL A 494 24.07 21.26 1.30
C VAL A 494 24.64 22.56 0.75
N THR A 495 24.13 23.02 -0.39
CA THR A 495 24.30 24.41 -0.82
C THR A 495 22.95 25.11 -0.73
N GLY A 496 22.79 25.96 0.28
CA GLY A 496 21.70 26.93 0.33
C GLY A 496 21.76 27.91 -0.86
N TYR A 497 20.59 28.27 -1.36
CA TYR A 497 20.31 29.29 -2.41
C TYR A 497 20.98 30.67 -2.16
N PRO A 498 20.97 31.62 -3.14
CA PRO A 498 21.43 31.56 -4.52
C PRO A 498 22.49 32.64 -4.80
N SER A 499 23.73 32.29 -5.14
CA SER A 499 24.67 33.18 -5.84
C SER A 499 25.93 32.42 -6.27
N ALA A 500 26.44 32.79 -7.45
CA ALA A 500 27.51 32.14 -8.20
C ALA A 500 28.93 32.39 -7.60
N PRO A 501 30.01 32.00 -8.31
CA PRO A 501 30.70 30.70 -8.24
C PRO A 501 32.07 30.82 -7.55
N ILE A 502 32.53 29.77 -6.84
CA ILE A 502 33.95 29.68 -6.44
C ILE A 502 34.49 28.27 -6.68
N SER A 503 35.50 28.21 -7.55
CA SER A 503 36.44 27.11 -7.77
C SER A 503 37.46 27.03 -6.63
N LEU A 504 37.93 25.81 -6.32
CA LEU A 504 39.24 25.37 -5.77
C LEU A 504 39.00 24.21 -4.78
N SER A 505 39.26 22.96 -5.18
CA SER A 505 40.54 22.23 -5.12
C SER A 505 40.92 21.77 -3.70
N GLU A 506 40.93 20.44 -3.51
CA GLU A 506 41.65 19.59 -2.52
C GLU A 506 40.80 18.70 -1.58
N PRO A 507 41.33 17.50 -1.20
CA PRO A 507 40.58 16.26 -1.14
C PRO A 507 40.06 15.90 0.26
N ILE A 508 38.83 15.39 0.34
CA ILE A 508 38.20 14.96 1.59
C ILE A 508 38.39 13.44 1.75
N ARG A 509 38.86 13.06 2.95
CA ARG A 509 39.10 11.67 3.37
C ARG A 509 37.78 10.99 3.72
N GLU A 510 37.47 9.88 3.06
CA GLU A 510 36.26 9.08 3.26
C GLU A 510 36.50 7.82 4.09
N LEU A 511 35.54 7.48 4.97
CA LEU A 511 35.41 6.17 5.60
C LEU A 511 33.95 5.70 5.46
N GLY A 512 33.76 4.66 4.65
CA GLY A 512 32.46 4.17 4.23
C GLY A 512 31.88 3.08 5.13
N TYR A 513 30.55 3.14 5.33
CA TYR A 513 29.71 2.00 5.67
C TYR A 513 28.29 2.28 5.16
N THR A 514 27.78 1.50 4.19
CA THR A 514 26.42 1.60 3.66
C THR A 514 25.73 0.23 3.56
N SER A 515 24.47 0.14 4.00
CA SER A 515 23.56 -1.02 3.85
C SER A 515 22.24 -0.45 3.36
N PHE A 516 21.71 -0.98 2.25
CA PHE A 516 20.55 -0.41 1.60
C PHE A 516 19.81 -1.41 0.70
N SER A 517 18.59 -0.99 0.37
CA SER A 517 17.53 -1.81 -0.18
C SER A 517 17.79 -2.45 -1.56
N LEU A 518 17.75 -3.79 -1.60
CA LEU A 518 17.66 -4.71 -2.74
C LEU A 518 16.25 -4.87 -3.37
N THR A 519 15.89 -4.15 -4.42
CA THR A 519 14.68 -4.51 -5.20
C THR A 519 14.97 -5.73 -6.07
N MET A 520 14.62 -6.93 -5.59
CA MET A 520 14.62 -8.13 -6.44
C MET A 520 13.27 -8.26 -7.15
N ILE A 521 13.30 -8.36 -8.48
CA ILE A 521 12.12 -8.65 -9.27
C ILE A 521 11.91 -10.17 -9.24
N HIS A 522 10.83 -10.64 -8.61
CA HIS A 522 10.29 -11.96 -8.96
C HIS A 522 9.45 -11.82 -10.22
N THR A 523 9.80 -12.60 -11.25
CA THR A 523 9.15 -12.61 -12.57
C THR A 523 7.72 -13.14 -12.45
N PRO A 524 6.66 -12.34 -12.69
CA PRO A 524 5.46 -12.91 -13.26
C PRO A 524 5.68 -12.99 -14.77
N TYR A 525 5.59 -14.20 -15.32
CA TYR A 525 5.64 -14.41 -16.77
C TYR A 525 4.63 -13.50 -17.47
N LEU A 526 5.14 -12.51 -18.20
CA LEU A 526 4.37 -11.50 -18.94
C LEU A 526 3.74 -12.12 -20.19
N ARG A 527 2.46 -11.83 -20.38
CA ARG A 527 1.71 -12.20 -21.58
C ARG A 527 1.91 -11.16 -22.67
N VAL A 528 2.48 -11.61 -23.78
CA VAL A 528 2.49 -10.94 -25.08
C VAL A 528 1.05 -10.62 -25.50
N THR A 529 0.71 -9.33 -25.62
CA THR A 529 -0.52 -8.87 -26.29
C THR A 529 -0.34 -9.00 -27.79
N ARG A 530 -0.44 -10.23 -28.30
CA ARG A 530 -0.48 -10.47 -29.74
C ARG A 530 -1.80 -9.93 -30.30
N ARG A 531 -1.72 -8.93 -31.18
CA ARG A 531 -2.80 -8.51 -32.08
C ARG A 531 -3.21 -9.75 -32.90
N LEU A 532 -4.35 -10.37 -32.57
CA LEU A 532 -4.91 -11.47 -33.37
C LEU A 532 -6.08 -10.96 -34.20
N SER A 533 -5.80 -10.79 -35.49
CA SER A 533 -6.81 -10.87 -36.54
C SER A 533 -7.41 -12.28 -36.57
N SER A 534 -8.71 -12.34 -36.81
CA SER A 534 -9.56 -13.52 -36.98
C SER A 534 -8.90 -14.77 -37.60
N ARG A 535 -9.10 -15.94 -36.98
CA ARG A 535 -9.71 -17.16 -37.59
C ARG A 535 -9.79 -18.32 -36.56
N ARG A 536 -10.75 -19.21 -36.82
CA ARG A 536 -11.31 -20.29 -35.98
C ARG A 536 -10.39 -21.49 -35.75
N CYS A 537 -10.86 -22.38 -34.84
CA CYS A 537 -10.58 -23.82 -34.63
C CYS A 537 -9.41 -24.16 -33.70
N SER A 538 -9.41 -25.19 -32.85
CA SER A 538 -10.39 -26.15 -32.30
C SER A 538 -9.65 -26.88 -31.17
N TRP A 539 -10.39 -27.47 -30.24
CA TRP A 539 -9.93 -28.21 -29.07
C TRP A 539 -9.05 -29.44 -29.38
N LEU A 540 -8.02 -29.70 -28.55
CA LEU A 540 -7.70 -31.05 -28.05
C LEU A 540 -6.73 -30.98 -26.85
N ALA A 541 -7.14 -31.59 -25.74
CA ALA A 541 -6.33 -31.82 -24.54
C ALA A 541 -5.76 -33.25 -24.60
N ILE A 542 -4.49 -33.44 -24.26
CA ILE A 542 -3.95 -34.75 -23.87
C ILE A 542 -2.98 -34.55 -22.70
N ASP A 543 -3.32 -35.25 -21.64
CA ASP A 543 -2.65 -35.45 -20.35
C ASP A 543 -1.42 -36.39 -20.49
N ILE A 544 -0.75 -36.69 -19.38
CA ILE A 544 0.23 -37.78 -19.12
C ILE A 544 1.66 -37.26 -18.80
N TYR A 545 1.99 -37.17 -17.50
CA TYR A 545 2.88 -38.16 -16.87
C TYR A 545 2.86 -38.08 -15.32
N ARG A 546 2.33 -39.15 -14.70
CA ARG A 546 2.60 -39.55 -13.31
C ARG A 546 3.95 -40.29 -13.26
N ARG A 547 4.84 -39.93 -12.34
CA ARG A 547 5.67 -40.92 -11.63
C ARG A 547 5.86 -40.53 -10.16
N ARG A 548 5.54 -41.50 -9.30
CA ARG A 548 5.69 -41.51 -7.85
C ARG A 548 7.03 -42.14 -7.46
N SER A 549 7.52 -41.68 -6.31
CA SER A 549 8.35 -42.39 -5.32
C SER A 549 9.86 -42.50 -5.56
N CYS A 550 10.64 -41.79 -4.74
CA CYS A 550 11.49 -42.44 -3.74
C CYS A 550 11.91 -41.45 -2.64
N CYS A 551 11.67 -41.83 -1.38
CA CYS A 551 12.15 -41.14 -0.20
C CYS A 551 13.68 -41.16 -0.15
N GLN A 552 14.30 -40.00 -0.03
CA GLN A 552 15.59 -39.88 0.64
C GLN A 552 15.65 -38.56 1.40
N ARG A 553 15.95 -38.68 2.70
CA ARG A 553 16.11 -37.58 3.65
C ARG A 553 17.12 -36.57 3.12
N HIS A 554 16.67 -35.36 2.81
CA HIS A 554 17.53 -34.18 2.78
C HIS A 554 16.86 -33.07 3.58
N LYS A 555 17.59 -32.56 4.57
CA LYS A 555 17.25 -31.36 5.33
C LYS A 555 17.12 -30.20 4.34
N THR A 556 15.90 -29.70 4.14
CA THR A 556 15.63 -28.55 3.30
C THR A 556 16.14 -27.30 4.01
N LEU A 557 17.25 -26.74 3.56
CA LEU A 557 17.61 -25.35 3.83
C LEU A 557 16.60 -24.47 3.08
N GLN A 558 15.59 -23.97 3.77
CA GLN A 558 14.76 -22.87 3.28
C GLN A 558 15.47 -21.56 3.62
N GLY A 559 16.30 -21.08 2.69
CA GLY A 559 16.81 -19.71 2.71
C GLY A 559 15.71 -18.77 2.23
N VAL A 560 15.11 -18.01 3.13
CA VAL A 560 14.14 -16.95 2.81
C VAL A 560 14.93 -15.69 2.49
N LEU A 561 14.92 -15.29 1.21
CA LEU A 561 15.50 -14.04 0.71
C LEU A 561 14.45 -12.92 0.87
N GLN A 562 14.70 -11.97 1.79
CA GLN A 562 13.86 -10.78 1.98
C GLN A 562 14.27 -9.66 1.01
N GLN A 563 13.28 -9.05 0.36
CA GLN A 563 13.40 -8.01 -0.66
C GLN A 563 12.89 -6.66 -0.14
N PRO A 564 13.52 -5.56 -0.54
CA PRO A 564 12.92 -4.22 -0.45
C PRO A 564 12.38 -3.63 -1.76
N TRP A 565 11.69 -2.51 -1.61
CA TRP A 565 10.41 -2.24 -2.23
C TRP A 565 10.47 -1.42 -3.52
N ALA A 566 9.81 -1.92 -4.56
CA ALA A 566 9.26 -1.12 -5.65
C ALA A 566 7.85 -1.63 -5.92
N PHE A 567 6.83 -0.79 -5.72
CA PHE A 567 5.46 -1.14 -6.07
C PHE A 567 5.22 -0.84 -7.55
N VAL A 568 4.81 -1.87 -8.29
CA VAL A 568 4.34 -1.76 -9.66
C VAL A 568 2.82 -1.89 -9.62
N ALA A 569 2.12 -0.76 -9.76
CA ALA A 569 0.68 -0.74 -9.95
C ALA A 569 0.40 -0.85 -11.46
N TYR A 570 -0.21 -1.96 -11.89
CA TYR A 570 -0.62 -2.22 -13.27
C TYR A 570 -2.04 -1.73 -13.56
#